data_AF-A0A918YT32-F1
#
_entry.id   AF-A0A918YT32-F1
#
_cell.length_a   1.000
_cell.length_b   1.000
_cell.length_c   1.000
_cell.angle_alpha   90.00
_cell.angle_beta   90.00
_cell.angle_gamma   90.00
#
_symmetry.space_group_name_H-M   'P 1'
#
loop_
_entity.id
_entity.type
_entity.pdbx_description
1 polymer ?
#
loop_
_entity_poly.entity_id
_entity_poly.type
_entity_poly.pdbx_seq_one_letter_code
_entity_poly.pdbx_strand_id
1 'polypeptide(L)'
;MVIGIAVRTGQGGSRLRLPAKDGAVAEESTGMVRRDDDQYWRLLGTVYVNRADPALLVQKRFGIGWTVNFGNPRGVVLLLGLILAPLVVPLLVH
;
A
#
# COMPACT_ATOMS: atom_id res chain seq x y z
N MET A 1 12.51 -23.20 -8.22
CA MET A 1 11.06 -23.43 -8.03
C MET A 1 10.59 -22.81 -6.72
N VAL A 2 10.51 -21.47 -6.64
CA VAL A 2 10.00 -20.73 -5.45
C VAL A 2 9.07 -19.58 -5.89
N ILE A 3 9.29 -19.06 -7.10
CA ILE A 3 8.44 -18.03 -7.71
C ILE A 3 7.02 -18.56 -8.06
N GLY A 4 6.89 -19.85 -8.40
CA GLY A 4 5.61 -20.43 -8.83
C GLY A 4 4.56 -20.61 -7.73
N ILE A 5 4.97 -20.68 -6.45
CA ILE A 5 4.03 -20.88 -5.34
C ILE A 5 3.40 -19.54 -4.93
N ALA A 6 4.14 -18.43 -5.01
CA ALA A 6 3.63 -17.08 -4.72
C ALA A 6 2.54 -16.61 -5.70
N VAL A 7 2.57 -17.09 -6.95
CA VAL A 7 1.54 -16.80 -7.96
C VAL A 7 0.24 -17.57 -7.68
N ARG A 8 0.32 -18.75 -7.05
CA ARG A 8 -0.85 -19.62 -6.80
C ARG A 8 -1.61 -19.32 -5.51
N THR A 9 -0.99 -18.62 -4.55
CA THR A 9 -1.62 -18.25 -3.26
C THR A 9 -2.37 -16.91 -3.33
N GLY A 10 -2.26 -16.18 -4.45
CA GLY A 10 -2.71 -14.79 -4.55
C GLY A 10 -1.75 -13.90 -3.76
N GLN A 11 -1.17 -12.89 -4.41
CA GLN A 11 -0.04 -12.11 -3.87
C GLN A 11 -0.30 -11.36 -2.55
N GLY A 12 -1.51 -11.42 -1.98
CA GLY A 12 -1.88 -10.78 -0.73
C GLY A 12 -2.53 -11.68 0.32
N GLY A 13 -2.48 -13.02 0.18
CA GLY A 13 -3.06 -13.90 1.22
C GLY A 13 -4.59 -14.00 1.18
N SER A 14 -5.20 -13.80 0.01
CA SER A 14 -6.66 -13.83 -0.25
C SER A 14 -7.39 -15.14 0.13
N ARG A 15 -6.67 -16.11 0.72
CA ARG A 15 -7.21 -17.39 1.21
C ARG A 15 -6.92 -17.67 2.69
N LEU A 16 -6.30 -16.74 3.42
CA LEU A 16 -6.09 -16.88 4.86
C LEU A 16 -7.30 -16.31 5.60
N ARG A 17 -8.31 -17.15 5.84
CA ARG A 17 -9.43 -16.84 6.72
C ARG A 17 -8.94 -16.95 8.17
N LEU A 18 -8.32 -15.90 8.69
CA LEU A 18 -7.90 -15.84 10.09
C LEU A 18 -9.07 -15.33 10.95
N PRO A 19 -9.45 -16.03 12.03
CA PRO A 19 -10.42 -15.52 12.98
C PRO A 19 -9.84 -14.27 13.65
N ALA A 20 -10.59 -13.17 13.56
CA ALA A 20 -10.24 -11.86 14.08
C ALA A 20 -9.79 -11.95 15.54
N LYS A 21 -8.52 -11.63 15.79
CA LYS A 21 -8.00 -11.41 17.12
C LYS A 21 -7.18 -10.11 17.13
N ASP A 22 -7.77 -9.13 17.80
CA ASP A 22 -7.15 -7.97 18.43
C ASP A 22 -6.30 -7.03 17.55
N GLY A 23 -6.95 -5.98 17.03
CA GLY A 23 -6.41 -4.62 17.01
C GLY A 23 -5.37 -4.23 15.96
N ALA A 24 -4.82 -5.16 15.17
CA ALA A 24 -4.02 -4.80 14.01
C ALA A 24 -4.95 -4.54 12.83
N VAL A 25 -4.92 -3.33 12.29
CA VAL A 25 -5.67 -2.90 11.09
C VAL A 25 -5.14 -3.68 9.88
N ALA A 26 -5.56 -4.93 9.76
CA ALA A 26 -5.39 -5.75 8.57
C ALA A 26 -6.42 -5.24 7.56
N GLU A 27 -6.06 -4.14 6.92
CA GLU A 27 -6.69 -3.63 5.69
C GLU A 27 -6.97 -4.82 4.78
N GLU A 28 -8.26 -5.09 4.56
CA GLU A 28 -8.74 -6.24 3.82
C GLU A 28 -8.03 -6.32 2.46
N SER A 29 -7.26 -7.39 2.27
CA SER A 29 -6.59 -7.71 1.03
C SER A 29 -7.58 -8.21 -0.03
N THR A 30 -8.62 -7.44 -0.32
CA THR A 30 -9.45 -7.71 -1.49
C THR A 30 -8.62 -7.37 -2.72
N GLY A 31 -7.80 -8.32 -3.17
CA GLY A 31 -7.07 -8.26 -4.44
C GLY A 31 -7.97 -8.20 -5.69
N MET A 32 -9.22 -7.78 -5.51
CA MET A 32 -10.08 -7.30 -6.57
C MET A 32 -9.71 -5.84 -6.76
N VAL A 33 -9.02 -5.52 -7.86
CA VAL A 33 -9.00 -4.16 -8.40
C VAL A 33 -10.47 -3.79 -8.61
N ARG A 34 -11.07 -3.05 -7.66
CA ARG A 34 -12.44 -2.59 -7.83
C ARG A 34 -12.39 -1.62 -8.98
N ARG A 35 -13.21 -1.88 -10.00
CA ARG A 35 -13.36 -1.01 -11.16
C ARG A 35 -13.73 0.43 -10.76
N ASP A 36 -14.37 0.61 -9.60
CA ASP A 36 -14.67 1.91 -8.98
C ASP A 36 -13.41 2.68 -8.55
N ASP A 37 -12.30 1.99 -8.25
CA ASP A 37 -11.08 2.64 -7.78
C ASP A 37 -10.28 3.27 -8.92
N ASP A 38 -10.58 2.87 -10.16
CA ASP A 38 -9.95 3.41 -11.38
C ASP A 38 -10.02 4.93 -11.45
N GLN A 39 -11.07 5.54 -10.89
CA GLN A 39 -11.24 7.00 -10.85
C GLN A 39 -10.20 7.71 -9.97
N TYR A 40 -9.65 7.01 -8.97
CA TYR A 40 -8.64 7.52 -8.05
C TYR A 40 -7.21 7.29 -8.57
N TRP A 41 -7.06 6.45 -9.58
CA TRP A 41 -5.79 6.19 -10.27
C TRP A 41 -5.52 7.28 -11.32
N ARG A 42 -4.52 8.11 -11.04
CA ARG A 42 -4.03 9.20 -11.89
C ARG A 42 -2.75 8.80 -12.60
N LEU A 43 -2.33 9.65 -13.56
CA LEU A 43 -1.05 9.52 -14.26
C LEU A 43 -0.87 8.11 -14.86
N LEU A 44 -1.86 7.70 -15.66
CA LEU A 44 -1.94 6.39 -16.31
C LEU A 44 -1.91 5.18 -15.35
N GLY A 45 -2.44 5.35 -14.13
CA GLY A 45 -2.48 4.27 -13.14
C GLY A 45 -1.20 4.13 -12.31
N THR A 46 -0.36 5.16 -12.28
CA THR A 46 0.87 5.17 -11.49
C THR A 46 0.65 5.79 -10.11
N VAL A 47 -0.20 6.82 -10.02
CA VAL A 47 -0.40 7.61 -8.80
C VAL A 47 -1.82 7.39 -8.29
N TYR A 48 -1.96 6.89 -7.07
CA TYR A 48 -3.27 6.71 -6.43
C TYR A 48 -3.58 7.89 -5.49
N VAL A 49 -4.76 8.48 -5.63
CA VAL A 49 -5.21 9.62 -4.82
C VAL A 49 -6.67 9.45 -4.41
N ASN A 50 -6.89 9.00 -3.17
CA ASN A 50 -8.23 8.92 -2.57
C ASN A 50 -8.21 9.45 -1.12
N ARG A 51 -8.93 10.55 -0.87
CA ARG A 51 -9.01 11.16 0.47
C ARG A 51 -9.96 10.43 1.41
N ALA A 52 -10.93 9.69 0.86
CA ALA A 52 -11.91 8.93 1.63
C ALA A 52 -11.35 7.57 2.10
N ASP A 53 -10.25 7.13 1.47
CA ASP A 53 -9.58 5.87 1.77
C ASP A 53 -8.55 6.05 2.90
N PRO A 54 -8.75 5.37 4.06
CA PRO A 54 -7.83 5.45 5.18
C PRO A 54 -6.50 4.71 4.95
N ALA A 55 -6.38 3.92 3.88
CA ALA A 55 -5.17 3.20 3.55
C ALA A 55 -4.00 4.15 3.28
N LEU A 56 -2.83 3.86 3.85
CA LEU A 56 -1.59 4.59 3.60
C LEU A 56 -0.89 4.07 2.35
N LEU A 57 -0.93 2.75 2.15
CA LEU A 57 -0.29 2.02 1.07
C LEU A 57 -1.34 1.19 0.33
N VAL A 58 -1.35 1.29 -0.98
CA VAL A 58 -2.30 0.62 -1.87
C VAL A 58 -1.51 -0.21 -2.87
N GLN A 59 -2.01 -1.39 -3.23
CA GLN A 59 -1.36 -2.21 -4.25
C GLN A 59 -1.37 -1.50 -5.61
N LYS A 60 -0.26 -1.58 -6.35
CA LYS A 60 -0.20 -1.04 -7.70
C LYS A 60 -1.18 -1.77 -8.60
N ARG A 61 -1.88 -1.01 -9.44
CA ARG A 61 -2.76 -1.59 -10.48
C ARG A 61 -1.98 -2.40 -11.52
N PHE A 62 -0.76 -1.96 -11.83
CA PHE A 62 0.12 -2.61 -12.79
C PHE A 62 1.43 -3.03 -12.13
N GLY A 63 1.84 -4.27 -12.37
CA GLY A 63 3.05 -4.85 -11.82
C GLY A 63 2.90 -5.34 -10.37
N ILE A 64 4.03 -5.49 -9.69
CA ILE A 64 4.11 -6.00 -8.32
C ILE A 64 4.53 -4.86 -7.39
N GLY A 65 3.88 -4.75 -6.24
CA GLY A 65 4.27 -3.85 -5.15
C GLY A 65 3.18 -2.88 -4.72
N TRP A 66 3.54 -2.01 -3.79
CA TRP A 66 2.66 -1.00 -3.22
C TRP A 66 3.05 0.42 -3.67
N THR A 67 2.09 1.32 -3.60
CA THR A 67 2.25 2.76 -3.77
C THR A 67 1.58 3.48 -2.60
N VAL A 68 1.96 4.74 -2.37
CA VAL A 68 1.35 5.56 -1.32
C VAL A 68 0.05 6.15 -1.83
N ASN A 69 -0.98 6.17 -0.97
CA ASN A 69 -2.17 6.96 -1.23
C ASN A 69 -1.87 8.44 -0.97
N PHE A 70 -1.66 9.21 -2.04
CA PHE A 70 -1.39 10.65 -1.94
C PHE A 70 -2.62 11.47 -1.54
N GLY A 71 -3.81 10.86 -1.46
CA GLY A 71 -4.99 11.46 -0.86
C GLY A 71 -4.98 11.44 0.67
N ASN A 72 -4.13 10.61 1.28
CA ASN A 72 -4.06 10.45 2.73
C ASN A 72 -2.84 11.21 3.30
N PRO A 73 -3.04 12.27 4.11
CA PRO A 73 -1.94 13.04 4.69
C PRO A 73 -0.95 12.19 5.48
N ARG A 74 -1.43 11.16 6.18
CA ARG A 74 -0.57 10.25 6.96
C ARG A 74 0.36 9.45 6.03
N GLY A 75 -0.15 9.02 4.87
CA GLY A 75 0.64 8.29 3.87
C GLY A 75 1.73 9.17 3.28
N VAL A 76 1.40 10.42 2.97
CA VAL A 76 2.37 11.41 2.49
C VAL A 76 3.45 11.71 3.55
N VAL A 77 3.06 11.89 4.82
CA VAL A 77 4.02 12.09 5.92
C VAL A 77 4.94 10.89 6.08
N LEU A 78 4.42 9.66 5.98
CA LEU A 78 5.24 8.44 6.02
C LEU A 78 6.26 8.40 4.88
N LEU A 79 5.83 8.74 3.66
CA LEU A 79 6.71 8.79 2.49
C LEU A 79 7.81 9.86 2.67
N LEU A 80 7.43 11.07 3.07
CA LEU A 80 8.37 12.15 3.32
C LEU A 80 9.34 11.80 4.44
N GLY A 81 8.86 11.22 5.53
CA GLY A 81 9.69 10.74 6.62
C GLY A 81 10.71 9.71 6.14
N LEU A 82 10.31 8.75 5.31
CA LEU A 82 11.23 7.75 4.75
C LEU A 82 12.29 8.38 3.84
N ILE A 83 11.92 9.39 3.05
CA ILE A 83 12.84 10.09 2.14
C ILE A 83 13.79 11.03 2.90
N LEU A 84 13.29 11.74 3.91
CA LEU A 84 14.03 12.76 4.64
C LEU A 84 14.83 12.22 5.83
N ALA A 85 14.42 11.10 6.43
CA ALA A 85 15.12 10.46 7.54
C ALA A 85 16.64 10.30 7.30
N PRO A 86 17.13 9.77 6.16
CA PRO A 86 18.57 9.64 5.94
C PRO A 86 19.32 10.99 5.87
N LEU A 87 18.64 12.10 5.60
CA LEU A 87 19.24 13.45 5.57
C LEU A 87 19.20 14.10 6.95
N VAL A 88 18.08 13.93 7.67
CA VAL A 88 17.84 14.59 8.97
C VAL A 88 18.53 13.86 10.10
N VAL A 89 18.52 12.53 10.11
CA VAL A 89 19.11 11.73 11.20
C VAL A 89 20.58 12.11 11.44
N PRO A 90 21.48 12.14 10.43
CA PRO A 90 22.88 12.52 10.65
C PRO A 90 23.05 13.91 11.28
N LEU A 91 22.22 14.88 10.89
CA LEU A 91 22.26 16.25 11.44
C LEU A 91 21.84 16.33 12.90
N LEU A 92 21.01 15.40 13.37
CA LEU A 92 20.55 15.35 14.77
C LEU A 92 21.52 14.60 15.70
N VAL A 93 22.39 13.74 15.15
CA VAL A 93 23.40 12.98 15.91
C VAL A 93 24.79 13.63 15.88
N HIS A 94 24.93 14.80 15.26
CA HIS A 94 26.13 15.64 15.28
C HIS A 94 25.88 16.91 16.07
#